data_AF-A0A9E1N1T0-F1
#
_entry.id   AF-A0A9E1N1T0-F1
#
_cell.length_a   1.000
_cell.length_b   1.000
_cell.length_c   1.000
_cell.angle_alpha   90.00
_cell.angle_beta   90.00
_cell.angle_gamma   90.00
#
_symmetry.space_group_name_H-M   'P 1'
#
loop_
_entity.id
_entity.type
_entity.pdbx_description
1 polymer ?
#
loop_
_entity_poly.entity_id
_entity_poly.type
_entity_poly.pdbx_seq_one_letter_code
_entity_poly.pdbx_strand_id
1 'polypeptide(L)'
;MMDLIGARSVVGYDGTLFRTAAPRWREYDLLGKFNIRSLKPASDEDIAAAGQESLLSAVSTAFCADPKLDGRSHEIVAARAAFVHFGRISGYPTKQLALALGISTRGVRHLASINISEAHSRIARTQLALQQLAQEEGRGNFIRR
;
A
#
# COMPACT_ATOMS: atom_id res chain seq x y z
N MET A 1 8.73 10.85 -9.66
CA MET A 1 9.48 9.60 -9.80
C MET A 1 8.47 8.47 -9.63
N MET A 2 8.14 7.75 -10.70
CA MET A 2 7.02 6.79 -10.73
C MET A 2 7.54 5.41 -10.32
N ASP A 3 6.96 4.84 -9.27
CA ASP A 3 7.30 3.51 -8.74
C ASP A 3 6.62 2.42 -9.60
N LEU A 4 7.40 1.44 -10.06
CA LEU A 4 7.01 0.44 -11.08
C LEU A 4 6.44 -0.85 -10.47
N ILE A 5 6.33 -0.94 -9.15
CA ILE A 5 5.98 -2.19 -8.47
C ILE A 5 4.50 -2.62 -8.69
N GLY A 6 3.64 -1.75 -9.25
CA GLY A 6 2.24 -2.04 -9.61
C GLY A 6 1.93 -2.24 -11.10
N ALA A 7 2.91 -2.11 -12.01
CA ALA A 7 2.62 -1.92 -13.45
C ALA A 7 2.00 -3.14 -14.17
N ARG A 8 1.98 -4.33 -13.55
CA ARG A 8 1.49 -5.57 -14.19
C ARG A 8 -0.03 -5.64 -14.36
N SER A 9 -0.80 -4.75 -13.72
CA SER A 9 -2.26 -4.67 -13.85
C SER A 9 -2.75 -3.45 -14.66
N VAL A 10 -1.83 -2.66 -15.22
CA VAL A 10 -2.20 -1.45 -15.97
C VAL A 10 -2.64 -1.85 -17.39
N VAL A 11 -3.88 -1.53 -17.74
CA VAL A 11 -4.38 -1.64 -19.12
C VAL A 11 -3.48 -0.81 -20.03
N GLY A 12 -2.77 -1.48 -20.96
CA GLY A 12 -1.81 -0.85 -21.88
C GLY A 12 -0.33 -1.02 -21.52
N TYR A 13 0.00 -1.66 -20.39
CA TYR A 13 1.39 -2.03 -20.10
C TYR A 13 1.79 -3.27 -20.92
N ASP A 14 2.57 -3.04 -21.98
CA ASP A 14 3.20 -4.10 -22.75
C ASP A 14 4.60 -4.41 -22.19
N GLY A 15 4.71 -5.54 -21.49
CA GLY A 15 5.97 -6.04 -20.96
C GLY A 15 7.00 -6.43 -22.01
N THR A 16 6.65 -6.46 -23.31
CA THR A 16 7.60 -6.77 -24.39
C THR A 16 8.71 -5.73 -24.51
N LEU A 17 8.43 -4.44 -24.32
CA LEU A 17 9.44 -3.36 -24.41
C LEU A 17 10.55 -3.53 -23.37
N PHE A 18 10.18 -3.92 -22.14
CA PHE A 18 11.17 -4.22 -21.11
C PHE A 18 12.00 -5.47 -21.46
N ARG A 19 11.36 -6.52 -21.98
CA ARG A 19 12.08 -7.74 -22.43
C ARG A 19 13.02 -7.45 -23.59
N THR A 20 12.69 -6.53 -24.48
CA THR A 20 13.58 -6.12 -25.58
C THR A 20 14.75 -5.28 -25.08
N ALA A 21 14.51 -4.37 -24.13
CA ALA A 21 15.55 -3.51 -23.58
C ALA A 21 16.49 -4.23 -22.58
N ALA A 22 15.98 -5.24 -21.86
CA ALA A 22 16.73 -6.00 -20.87
C ALA A 22 16.50 -7.52 -21.02
N PRO A 23 16.91 -8.14 -22.16
CA PRO A 23 16.52 -9.50 -22.54
C PRO A 23 17.05 -10.61 -21.63
N ARG A 24 18.10 -10.33 -20.85
CA ARG A 24 18.69 -11.28 -19.90
C ARG A 24 18.21 -11.10 -18.46
N TRP A 25 17.55 -9.98 -18.17
CA TRP A 25 17.09 -9.71 -16.82
C TRP A 25 15.79 -10.46 -16.58
N ARG A 26 15.86 -11.46 -15.72
CA ARG A 26 14.68 -12.18 -15.26
C ARG A 26 13.97 -11.31 -14.22
N GLU A 27 12.67 -11.53 -14.03
CA GLU A 27 11.92 -10.96 -12.91
C GLU A 27 12.66 -11.15 -11.58
N TYR A 28 13.26 -12.34 -11.42
CA TYR A 28 14.10 -12.66 -10.30
C TYR A 28 15.20 -11.58 -10.13
N ASP A 29 15.98 -11.27 -11.16
CA ASP A 29 17.13 -10.35 -11.08
C ASP A 29 16.71 -8.93 -10.71
N LEU A 30 15.56 -8.47 -11.21
CA LEU A 30 14.98 -7.18 -10.83
C LEU A 30 14.63 -7.13 -9.35
N LEU A 31 13.86 -8.12 -8.87
CA LEU A 31 13.46 -8.17 -7.47
C LEU A 31 14.68 -8.29 -6.53
N GLY A 32 15.73 -8.97 -6.98
CA GLY A 32 16.98 -9.09 -6.23
C GLY A 32 17.75 -7.77 -6.16
N LYS A 33 17.78 -7.01 -7.27
CA LYS A 33 18.48 -5.72 -7.35
C LYS A 33 17.87 -4.64 -6.45
N PHE A 34 16.56 -4.68 -6.25
CA PHE A 34 15.83 -3.77 -5.35
C PHE A 34 15.60 -4.38 -3.95
N ASN A 35 16.23 -5.50 -3.63
CA ASN A 35 16.05 -6.23 -2.36
C ASN A 35 14.59 -6.59 -2.01
N ILE A 36 13.71 -6.64 -3.02
CA ILE A 36 12.27 -6.93 -2.89
C ILE A 36 12.04 -8.43 -2.66
N ARG A 37 12.97 -9.32 -3.05
CA ARG A 37 12.79 -10.78 -2.90
C ARG A 37 12.60 -11.24 -1.45
N SER A 38 13.21 -10.54 -0.49
CA SER A 38 13.11 -10.86 0.94
C SER A 38 12.04 -10.04 1.66
N LEU A 39 11.29 -9.21 0.93
CA LEU A 39 10.31 -8.33 1.53
C LEU A 39 9.16 -9.17 2.11
N LYS A 40 9.08 -9.18 3.43
CA LYS A 40 7.96 -9.77 4.14
C LYS A 40 6.83 -8.74 4.21
N PRO A 41 5.56 -9.14 4.02
CA PRO A 41 4.44 -8.25 4.32
C PRO A 41 4.54 -7.75 5.76
N ALA A 42 4.19 -6.48 5.99
CA ALA A 42 4.19 -5.87 7.31
C ALA A 42 3.39 -6.70 8.33
N SER A 43 3.97 -6.91 9.51
CA SER A 43 3.31 -7.58 10.63
C SER A 43 2.24 -6.67 11.27
N ASP A 44 1.49 -7.21 12.23
CA ASP A 44 0.51 -6.39 12.98
C ASP A 44 1.21 -5.33 13.82
N GLU A 45 2.40 -5.65 14.35
CA GLU A 45 3.26 -4.70 15.05
C GLU A 45 3.73 -3.57 14.12
N ASP A 46 4.13 -3.90 12.89
CA ASP A 46 4.54 -2.90 11.90
C ASP A 46 3.38 -1.98 11.50
N ILE A 47 2.17 -2.54 11.38
CA ILE A 47 0.93 -1.79 11.10
C ILE A 47 0.56 -0.90 12.28
N ALA A 48 0.73 -1.38 13.51
CA ALA A 48 0.47 -0.60 14.72
C ALA A 48 1.47 0.55 14.89
N ALA A 49 2.73 0.33 14.51
CA ALA A 49 3.77 1.37 14.53
C ALA A 49 3.64 2.36 13.36
N ALA A 50 2.95 1.98 12.27
CA ALA A 50 2.76 2.84 11.12
C ALA A 50 1.85 4.03 11.46
N GLY A 51 2.26 5.22 11.04
CA GLY A 51 1.43 6.42 11.12
C GLY A 51 0.21 6.34 10.19
N GLN A 52 -0.83 7.07 10.56
CA GLN A 52 -2.10 7.09 9.82
C GLN A 52 -1.93 7.49 8.34
N GLU A 53 -1.02 8.41 8.03
CA GLU A 53 -0.71 8.82 6.66
C GLU A 53 -0.04 7.71 5.84
N SER A 54 0.91 6.99 6.43
CA SER A 54 1.57 5.85 5.78
C SER A 54 0.56 4.74 5.48
N LEU A 55 -0.35 4.45 6.42
CA LEU A 55 -1.41 3.48 6.19
C LEU A 55 -2.34 3.90 5.06
N LEU A 56 -2.75 5.18 5.02
CA LEU A 56 -3.61 5.71 3.97
C LEU A 56 -2.94 5.64 2.59
N SER A 57 -1.65 5.97 2.53
CA SER A 57 -0.84 5.88 1.32
C SER A 57 -0.70 4.43 0.83
N ALA A 58 -0.38 3.51 1.74
CA ALA A 58 -0.20 2.10 1.44
C ALA A 58 -1.47 1.46 0.88
N VAL A 59 -2.64 1.70 1.51
CA VAL A 59 -3.92 1.16 1.02
C VAL A 59 -4.37 1.83 -0.29
N SER A 60 -4.19 3.14 -0.43
CA SER A 60 -4.55 3.81 -1.69
C SER A 60 -3.75 3.24 -2.87
N THR A 61 -2.43 3.05 -2.65
CA THR A 61 -1.54 2.46 -3.66
C THR A 61 -1.88 0.99 -3.95
N ALA A 62 -2.11 0.19 -2.91
CA ALA A 62 -2.43 -1.23 -3.04
C ALA A 62 -3.70 -1.49 -3.85
N PHE A 63 -4.70 -0.61 -3.73
CA PHE A 63 -5.99 -0.73 -4.42
C PHE A 63 -6.08 0.14 -5.68
N CYS A 64 -4.97 0.76 -6.11
CA CYS A 64 -4.95 1.68 -7.27
C CYS A 64 -6.01 2.79 -7.17
N ALA A 65 -6.27 3.28 -5.96
CA ALA A 65 -7.25 4.32 -5.67
C ALA A 65 -6.59 5.70 -5.54
N ASP A 66 -7.38 6.76 -5.75
CA ASP A 66 -6.93 8.13 -5.49
C ASP A 66 -6.45 8.28 -4.03
N PRO A 67 -5.32 8.96 -3.73
CA PRO A 67 -4.80 9.10 -2.37
C PRO A 67 -5.76 9.75 -1.37
N LYS A 68 -6.72 10.56 -1.84
CA LYS A 68 -7.77 11.15 -1.00
C LYS A 68 -8.89 10.17 -0.69
N LEU A 69 -8.92 9.04 -1.41
CA LEU A 69 -9.98 8.04 -1.39
C LEU A 69 -11.35 8.68 -1.59
N ASP A 70 -11.49 9.71 -2.43
CA ASP A 70 -12.74 10.43 -2.65
C ASP A 70 -13.58 9.78 -3.76
N GLY A 71 -14.81 9.39 -3.42
CA GLY A 71 -15.75 8.83 -4.37
C GLY A 71 -16.54 7.63 -3.84
N ARG A 72 -17.12 6.88 -4.78
CA ARG A 72 -18.00 5.72 -4.51
C ARG A 72 -17.71 4.51 -5.40
N SER A 73 -16.58 4.50 -6.11
CA SER A 73 -16.19 3.30 -6.87
C SER A 73 -15.90 2.13 -5.92
N HIS A 74 -15.97 0.92 -6.44
CA HIS A 74 -15.75 -0.29 -5.64
C HIS A 74 -14.33 -0.31 -5.04
N GLU A 75 -13.33 0.13 -5.80
CA GLU A 75 -11.92 0.21 -5.40
C GLU A 75 -11.73 1.18 -4.23
N ILE A 76 -12.36 2.34 -4.29
CA ILE A 76 -12.29 3.36 -3.23
C ILE A 76 -12.95 2.84 -1.95
N VAL A 77 -14.10 2.19 -2.06
CA VAL A 77 -14.79 1.61 -0.90
C VAL A 77 -13.95 0.49 -0.28
N ALA A 78 -13.34 -0.37 -1.10
CA ALA A 78 -12.45 -1.43 -0.64
C ALA A 78 -11.20 -0.87 0.04
N ALA A 79 -10.57 0.18 -0.52
CA ALA A 79 -9.42 0.86 0.07
C ALA A 79 -9.77 1.52 1.41
N ARG A 80 -10.95 2.17 1.52
CA ARG A 80 -11.45 2.73 2.78
C ARG A 80 -11.72 1.65 3.82
N ALA A 81 -12.28 0.51 3.42
CA ALA A 81 -12.48 -0.63 4.32
C ALA A 81 -11.13 -1.17 4.82
N ALA A 82 -10.14 -1.30 3.94
CA ALA A 82 -8.77 -1.67 4.29
C ALA A 82 -8.12 -0.71 5.28
N PHE A 83 -8.23 0.59 5.02
CA PHE A 83 -7.76 1.63 5.94
C PHE A 83 -8.38 1.48 7.33
N VAL A 84 -9.70 1.27 7.40
CA VAL A 84 -10.40 1.11 8.67
C VAL A 84 -9.97 -0.18 9.38
N HIS A 85 -9.78 -1.28 8.66
CA HIS A 85 -9.32 -2.53 9.24
C HIS A 85 -7.93 -2.39 9.86
N PHE A 86 -6.96 -1.88 9.10
CA PHE A 86 -5.60 -1.65 9.62
C PHE A 86 -5.57 -0.62 10.73
N GLY A 87 -6.33 0.48 10.60
CA GLY A 87 -6.42 1.48 11.64
C GLY A 87 -6.98 0.95 12.96
N ARG A 88 -7.85 -0.07 12.92
CA ARG A 88 -8.32 -0.77 14.13
C ARG A 88 -7.27 -1.68 14.73
N ILE A 89 -6.45 -2.36 13.91
CA ILE A 89 -5.29 -3.13 14.38
C ILE A 89 -4.31 -2.19 15.11
N SER A 90 -4.08 -0.99 14.56
CA SER A 90 -3.27 0.07 15.18
C SER A 90 -3.94 0.75 16.39
N GLY A 91 -5.15 0.35 16.78
CA GLY A 91 -5.85 0.89 17.94
C GLY A 91 -6.45 2.30 17.75
N TYR A 92 -6.56 2.81 16.53
CA TYR A 92 -7.10 4.15 16.31
C TYR A 92 -8.60 4.24 16.64
N PRO A 93 -9.02 5.26 17.41
CA PRO A 93 -10.44 5.50 17.69
C PRO A 93 -11.26 5.74 16.42
N THR A 94 -12.52 5.30 16.43
CA THR A 94 -13.45 5.50 15.30
C THR A 94 -13.56 6.96 14.86
N LYS A 95 -13.50 7.92 15.80
CA LYS A 95 -13.54 9.36 15.49
C LYS A 95 -12.32 9.81 14.69
N GLN A 96 -11.14 9.28 15.00
CA GLN A 96 -9.89 9.60 14.30
C GLN A 96 -9.89 9.03 12.88
N LEU A 97 -10.39 7.80 12.72
CA LEU A 97 -10.56 7.18 11.39
C LEU A 97 -11.59 7.94 10.54
N ALA A 98 -12.68 8.39 11.15
CA ALA A 98 -13.71 9.18 10.49
C ALA A 98 -13.16 10.53 9.99
N LEU A 99 -12.36 11.20 10.84
CA LEU A 99 -11.71 12.46 10.49
C LEU A 99 -10.76 12.30 9.30
N ALA A 100 -9.90 11.29 9.30
CA ALA A 100 -8.94 11.10 8.22
C ALA A 100 -9.58 10.72 6.87
N LEU A 101 -10.71 10.01 6.91
CA LEU A 101 -11.45 9.66 5.70
C LEU A 101 -12.47 10.74 5.27
N GLY A 102 -12.67 11.80 6.07
CA GLY A 102 -13.69 12.82 5.79
C GLY A 102 -15.12 12.28 5.79
N ILE A 103 -15.41 11.22 6.56
CA ILE A 103 -16.74 10.57 6.61
C ILE A 103 -17.32 10.56 8.02
N SER A 104 -18.60 10.19 8.14
CA SER A 104 -19.23 10.02 9.46
C SER A 104 -18.70 8.79 10.20
N THR A 105 -18.77 8.81 11.54
CA THR A 105 -18.46 7.64 12.38
C THR A 105 -19.35 6.44 12.09
N ARG A 106 -20.60 6.67 11.65
CA ARG A 106 -21.50 5.62 11.14
C ARG A 106 -20.94 4.98 9.87
N GLY A 107 -20.37 5.78 8.96
CA GLY A 107 -19.68 5.31 7.77
C GLY A 107 -18.49 4.42 8.11
N VAL A 108 -17.66 4.81 9.09
CA VAL A 108 -16.55 3.97 9.57
C VAL A 108 -17.05 2.63 10.13
N ARG A 109 -18.12 2.64 10.93
CA ARG A 109 -18.70 1.38 11.46
C ARG A 109 -19.21 0.47 10.35
N HIS A 110 -19.83 1.03 9.31
CA HIS A 110 -20.26 0.26 8.15
C HIS A 110 -19.05 -0.34 7.40
N LEU A 111 -18.03 0.47 7.10
CA LEU A 111 -16.80 -0.02 6.47
C LEU A 111 -16.10 -1.10 7.30
N ALA A 112 -16.13 -0.99 8.63
CA ALA A 112 -15.55 -1.98 9.52
C ALA A 112 -16.28 -3.35 9.52
N SER A 113 -17.48 -3.42 8.94
CA SER A 113 -18.22 -4.67 8.75
C SER A 113 -17.91 -5.35 7.41
N ILE A 114 -17.25 -4.65 6.49
CA ILE A 114 -16.84 -5.18 5.19
C ILE A 114 -15.63 -6.08 5.40
N ASN A 115 -15.73 -7.33 4.98
CA ASN A 115 -14.62 -8.27 5.06
C ASN A 115 -13.62 -8.01 3.93
N ILE A 116 -12.33 -7.94 4.28
CA ILE A 116 -11.26 -7.75 3.30
C ILE A 116 -10.66 -9.12 3.03
N SER A 117 -10.64 -9.52 1.75
CA SER A 117 -10.01 -10.78 1.37
C SER A 117 -8.54 -10.81 1.79
N GLU A 118 -8.03 -11.99 2.16
CA GLU A 118 -6.63 -12.19 2.54
C GLU A 118 -5.64 -11.67 1.48
N ALA A 119 -5.93 -11.86 0.19
CA ALA A 119 -5.11 -11.38 -0.91
C ALA A 119 -4.91 -9.85 -0.86
N HIS A 120 -6.00 -9.09 -0.72
CA HIS A 120 -5.95 -7.63 -0.60
C HIS A 120 -5.23 -7.18 0.68
N SER A 121 -5.45 -7.87 1.80
CA SER A 121 -4.72 -7.59 3.05
C SER A 121 -3.21 -7.78 2.86
N ARG A 122 -2.81 -8.87 2.20
CA ARG A 122 -1.39 -9.15 1.88
C ARG A 122 -0.78 -8.06 1.00
N ILE A 123 -1.47 -7.64 -0.05
CA ILE A 123 -0.99 -6.58 -0.96
C ILE A 123 -0.77 -5.27 -0.19
N ALA A 124 -1.73 -4.85 0.63
CA ALA A 124 -1.61 -3.63 1.42
C ALA A 124 -0.45 -3.70 2.45
N ARG A 125 -0.27 -4.85 3.12
CA ARG A 125 0.86 -5.10 4.03
C ARG A 125 2.20 -5.07 3.31
N THR A 126 2.29 -5.67 2.13
CA THR A 126 3.50 -5.61 1.30
C THR A 126 3.79 -4.18 0.88
N GLN A 127 2.76 -3.40 0.56
CA GLN A 127 2.96 -2.02 0.14
C GLN A 127 3.38 -1.11 1.30
N LEU A 128 2.90 -1.36 2.52
CA LEU A 128 3.42 -0.69 3.71
C LEU A 128 4.91 -1.01 3.96
N ALA A 129 5.30 -2.29 3.83
CA ALA A 129 6.68 -2.71 3.99
C ALA A 129 7.61 -2.08 2.93
N LEU A 130 7.15 -1.95 1.68
CA LEU A 130 7.88 -1.23 0.63
C LEU A 130 8.09 0.24 0.97
N GLN A 131 7.06 0.91 1.48
CA GLN A 131 7.17 2.31 1.90
C GLN A 131 8.17 2.49 3.04
N GLN A 132 8.19 1.58 4.01
CA GLN A 132 9.16 1.59 5.11
C GLN A 132 10.60 1.40 4.59
N LEU A 133 10.82 0.42 3.71
CA LEU A 133 12.12 0.20 3.06
C LEU A 133 12.61 1.45 2.31
N ALA A 134 11.73 2.10 1.54
CA ALA A 134 12.06 3.32 0.81
C ALA A 134 12.43 4.49 1.74
N GLN A 135 11.79 4.59 2.91
CA GLN A 135 12.12 5.59 3.92
C GLN A 135 13.48 5.33 4.59
N GLU A 136 13.83 4.06 4.83
CA GLU A 136 15.13 3.67 5.39
C GLU A 136 16.29 3.99 4.43
N GLU A 137 16.14 3.69 3.14
CA GLU A 137 17.14 4.02 2.12
C GLU A 137 17.30 5.53 1.93
N GLY A 138 16.19 6.28 1.99
CA GLY A 138 16.21 7.75 1.96
C GLY A 138 16.95 8.37 3.15
N ARG A 139 16.81 7.79 4.35
CA ARG A 139 17.53 8.22 5.56
C ARG A 139 19.01 7.84 5.52
N GLY A 140 19.36 6.65 5.01
CA GLY A 140 20.74 6.18 4.88
C GLY A 140 21.59 7.04 3.94
N ASN A 141 20.99 7.59 2.89
CA ASN A 141 21.68 8.50 1.95
C ASN A 141 21.92 9.92 2.50
N PHE A 142 21.24 10.31 3.59
CA PHE A 142 21.41 11.63 4.19
C PHE A 142 22.59 11.69 5.19
N ILE A 143 23.01 10.54 5.74
CA ILE A 143 24.12 10.45 6.71
C ILE A 143 25.49 10.32 6.00
N ARG A 144 25.50 10.04 4.68
CA ARG A 144 26.73 9.87 3.87
C ARG A 144 27.04 11.06 2.95
N ARG A 145 26.76 12.30 3.36
CA ARG A 145 27.19 13.51 2.66
C ARG A 145 27.96 14.43 3.57
#